data_AF-A0A6G6ZVN5-F1
#
_entry.id   AF-A0A6G6ZVN5-F1
#
_cell.length_a   1.000
_cell.length_b   1.000
_cell.length_c   1.000
_cell.angle_alpha   90.00
_cell.angle_beta   90.00
_cell.angle_gamma   90.00
#
_symmetry.space_group_name_H-M   'P 1'
#
loop_
_entity.id
_entity.type
_entity.pdbx_description
1 polymer ?
#
loop_
_entity_poly.entity_id
_entity_poly.type
_entity_poly.pdbx_seq_one_letter_code
_entity_poly.pdbx_strand_id
1 'polypeptide(L)'
;MKIRELAQHWEENAKGRLSRTGYRIHLDMEAAARLAALAEMYPKRQPEELLGELIGAALEELEASFPYVQGQHVVATDEEGDPLYEDIGPTPRFLALSRQHLHLMSSQADKPKH
;
A
#
# COMPACT_ATOMS: atom_id res chain seq x y z
N MET A 1 6.14 -4.17 1.57
CA MET A 1 6.48 -5.59 1.44
C MET A 1 5.85 -6.14 0.18
N LYS A 2 6.57 -6.99 -0.55
CA LYS A 2 5.98 -7.66 -1.72
C LYS A 2 4.86 -8.59 -1.26
N ILE A 3 3.80 -8.75 -2.06
CA ILE A 3 2.67 -9.62 -1.71
C ILE A 3 3.11 -11.06 -1.37
N ARG A 4 4.20 -11.52 -1.99
CA ARG A 4 4.78 -12.85 -1.75
C ARG A 4 5.45 -13.00 -0.37
N GLU A 5 5.81 -11.90 0.26
CA GLU A 5 6.50 -11.86 1.57
C GLU A 5 5.50 -11.82 2.74
N LEU A 6 4.21 -11.61 2.47
CA LEU A 6 3.17 -11.48 3.51
C LEU A 6 3.07 -12.72 4.40
N ALA A 7 3.12 -13.92 3.83
CA ALA A 7 3.00 -15.16 4.61
C ALA A 7 4.11 -15.29 5.67
N GLN A 8 5.34 -14.96 5.30
CA GLN A 8 6.48 -14.96 6.23
C GLN A 8 6.35 -13.82 7.25
N HIS A 9 5.96 -12.62 6.81
CA HIS A 9 5.74 -11.50 7.72
C HIS A 9 4.67 -11.82 8.79
N TRP A 10 3.60 -12.55 8.42
CA TRP A 10 2.56 -12.95 9.35
C TRP A 10 3.06 -13.87 10.48
N GLU A 11 4.08 -14.67 10.20
CA GLU A 11 4.71 -15.55 11.19
C GLU A 11 5.60 -14.76 12.16
N GLU A 12 6.18 -13.64 11.72
CA GLU A 12 7.25 -12.94 12.43
C GLU A 12 6.81 -11.64 13.13
N ASN A 13 5.84 -10.88 12.60
CA ASN A 13 5.52 -9.53 13.10
C ASN A 13 4.04 -9.14 12.95
N ALA A 14 3.57 -8.27 13.85
CA ALA A 14 2.31 -7.53 13.70
C ALA A 14 2.33 -6.28 14.59
N LYS A 15 2.37 -5.08 13.98
CA LYS A 15 1.81 -3.82 14.52
C LYS A 15 2.11 -2.64 13.59
N GLY A 16 1.04 -2.06 13.03
CA GLY A 16 1.05 -0.76 12.35
C GLY A 16 -0.09 0.13 12.89
N ARG A 17 -0.01 1.44 12.67
CA ARG A 17 -1.12 2.36 12.98
C ARG A 17 -2.20 2.25 11.89
N LEU A 18 -3.41 1.83 12.28
CA LEU A 18 -4.56 1.77 11.38
C LEU A 18 -5.26 3.12 11.26
N SER A 19 -5.83 3.39 10.08
CA SER A 19 -6.71 4.54 9.89
C SER A 19 -7.99 4.40 10.70
N ARG A 20 -8.60 5.54 11.09
CA ARG A 20 -9.90 5.58 11.78
C ARG A 20 -11.07 5.32 10.83
N THR A 21 -10.86 5.47 9.52
CA THR A 21 -11.89 5.24 8.50
C THR A 21 -12.00 3.74 8.22
N GLY A 22 -13.14 3.15 8.58
CA GLY A 22 -13.50 1.79 8.19
C GLY A 22 -14.19 1.75 6.83
N TYR A 23 -13.79 0.83 5.97
CA TYR A 23 -14.46 0.54 4.71
C TYR A 23 -15.25 -0.77 4.83
N ARG A 24 -16.46 -0.79 4.28
CA ARG A 24 -17.23 -2.03 4.09
C ARG A 24 -17.19 -2.39 2.62
N ILE A 25 -16.69 -3.58 2.31
CA ILE A 25 -16.59 -4.11 0.96
C ILE A 25 -17.32 -5.45 0.89
N HIS A 26 -17.91 -5.73 -0.26
CA HIS A 26 -18.37 -7.07 -0.60
C HIS A 26 -17.34 -7.69 -1.52
N LEU A 27 -16.79 -8.84 -1.11
CA LEU A 27 -15.88 -9.62 -1.93
C LEU A 27 -16.69 -10.43 -2.95
N ASP A 28 -16.10 -10.68 -4.12
CA ASP A 28 -16.62 -11.72 -4.99
C ASP A 28 -16.51 -13.10 -4.29
N MET A 29 -17.26 -14.08 -4.81
CA MET A 29 -17.36 -15.40 -4.18
C MET A 29 -16.00 -16.09 -4.04
N GLU A 30 -15.12 -15.93 -5.03
CA GLU A 30 -13.82 -16.60 -5.05
C GLU A 30 -12.86 -15.97 -4.03
N ALA A 31 -12.81 -14.64 -3.98
CA ALA A 31 -12.04 -13.90 -2.99
C ALA A 31 -12.53 -14.19 -1.56
N ALA A 32 -13.86 -14.26 -1.36
CA ALA A 32 -14.44 -14.64 -0.07
C ALA A 32 -14.04 -16.06 0.36
N ALA A 33 -14.10 -17.04 -0.56
CA ALA A 33 -13.69 -18.41 -0.29
C ALA A 33 -12.19 -18.52 0.04
N ARG A 34 -11.33 -17.79 -0.70
CA ARG A 34 -9.89 -17.75 -0.45
C ARG A 34 -9.56 -17.09 0.89
N LEU A 35 -10.26 -16.01 1.26
CA LEU A 35 -10.09 -15.38 2.58
C LEU A 35 -10.49 -16.33 3.71
N ALA A 36 -11.59 -17.07 3.56
CA ALA A 36 -12.00 -18.07 4.54
C ALA A 36 -10.93 -19.17 4.70
N ALA A 37 -10.37 -19.66 3.60
CA ALA A 37 -9.27 -20.63 3.64
C ALA A 37 -8.02 -20.07 4.36
N LEU A 38 -7.66 -18.81 4.11
CA LEU A 38 -6.55 -18.16 4.83
C LEU A 38 -6.83 -18.04 6.33
N ALA A 39 -8.05 -17.69 6.73
CA ALA A 39 -8.42 -17.63 8.14
C ALA A 39 -8.35 -19.01 8.82
N GLU A 40 -8.67 -20.09 8.10
CA GLU A 40 -8.53 -21.46 8.59
C GLU A 40 -7.05 -21.86 8.74
N MET A 41 -6.20 -21.51 7.77
CA MET A 41 -4.75 -21.76 7.84
C MET A 41 -4.06 -20.97 8.95
N TYR A 42 -4.52 -19.75 9.23
CA TYR A 42 -3.95 -18.83 10.20
C TYR A 42 -4.97 -18.41 11.27
N PRO A 43 -5.41 -19.33 12.15
CA PRO A 43 -6.57 -19.13 13.05
C PRO A 43 -6.36 -18.07 14.13
N LYS A 44 -5.13 -17.56 14.30
CA LYS A 44 -4.80 -16.48 15.23
C LYS A 44 -4.98 -15.09 14.62
N ARG A 45 -5.27 -14.99 13.32
CA ARG A 45 -5.45 -13.73 12.59
C ARG A 45 -6.93 -13.51 12.31
N GLN A 46 -7.39 -12.28 12.50
CA GLN A 46 -8.76 -11.91 12.11
C GLN A 46 -8.84 -11.68 10.59
N PRO A 47 -9.96 -12.01 9.93
CA PRO A 47 -10.13 -11.77 8.49
C PRO A 47 -9.88 -10.31 8.08
N GLU A 48 -10.24 -9.35 8.93
CA GLU A 48 -10.01 -7.92 8.71
C GLU A 48 -8.52 -7.55 8.71
N GLU A 49 -7.72 -8.20 9.57
CA GLU A 49 -6.27 -8.00 9.60
C GLU A 49 -5.64 -8.56 8.33
N LEU A 50 -6.03 -9.78 7.93
CA LEU A 50 -5.58 -10.40 6.68
C LEU A 50 -5.92 -9.54 5.47
N LEU A 51 -7.15 -9.02 5.39
CA LEU A 51 -7.57 -8.11 4.34
C LEU A 51 -6.76 -6.81 4.34
N GLY A 52 -6.51 -6.22 5.51
CA GLY A 52 -5.72 -5.00 5.63
C GLY A 52 -4.30 -5.17 5.09
N GLU A 53 -3.65 -6.29 5.43
CA GLU A 53 -2.29 -6.59 4.98
C GLU A 53 -2.25 -6.93 3.47
N LEU A 54 -3.23 -7.70 2.97
CA LEU A 54 -3.37 -8.00 1.54
C LEU A 54 -3.58 -6.73 0.70
N ILE A 55 -4.45 -5.82 1.16
CA ILE A 55 -4.70 -4.54 0.47
C ILE A 55 -3.43 -3.69 0.48
N GLY A 56 -2.72 -3.62 1.61
CA GLY A 56 -1.45 -2.89 1.69
C GLY A 56 -0.44 -3.39 0.67
N ALA A 57 -0.20 -4.71 0.63
CA ALA A 57 0.73 -5.29 -0.34
C ALA A 57 0.27 -5.14 -1.80
N ALA A 58 -1.03 -5.24 -2.06
CA ALA A 58 -1.56 -5.04 -3.41
C ALA A 58 -1.40 -3.59 -3.89
N LEU A 59 -1.53 -2.60 -3.00
CA LEU A 59 -1.30 -1.20 -3.33
C LEU A 59 0.19 -0.92 -3.62
N GLU A 60 1.11 -1.53 -2.87
CA GLU A 60 2.54 -1.43 -3.15
C GLU A 60 2.92 -2.08 -4.49
N GLU A 61 2.38 -3.27 -4.78
CA GLU A 61 2.60 -3.94 -6.07
C GLU A 61 2.03 -3.12 -7.23
N LEU A 62 0.84 -2.51 -7.04
CA LEU A 62 0.24 -1.62 -8.02
C LEU A 62 1.12 -0.39 -8.25
N GLU A 63 1.64 0.24 -7.19
CA GLU A 63 2.56 1.37 -7.29
C GLU A 63 3.81 0.99 -8.10
N ALA A 64 4.41 -0.16 -7.81
CA ALA A 64 5.59 -0.66 -8.52
C ALA A 64 5.30 -1.03 -9.99
N SER A 65 4.04 -1.32 -10.33
CA SER A 65 3.63 -1.67 -11.70
C SER A 65 3.45 -0.45 -12.62
N PHE A 66 3.49 0.76 -12.07
CA PHE A 66 3.31 1.97 -12.87
C PHE A 66 4.47 2.18 -13.85
N PRO A 67 4.17 2.51 -15.13
CA PRO A 67 5.21 2.72 -16.11
C PRO A 67 5.96 4.01 -15.81
N TYR A 68 7.29 3.93 -15.82
CA TYR A 68 8.13 5.11 -15.90
C TYR A 68 7.90 5.82 -17.25
N VAL A 69 7.68 7.14 -17.21
CA VAL A 69 7.60 7.96 -18.41
C VAL A 69 8.65 9.05 -18.30
N GLN A 70 9.68 8.98 -19.15
CA GLN A 70 10.76 9.93 -19.16
C GLN A 70 10.28 11.35 -19.53
N GLY A 71 10.54 12.33 -18.67
CA GLY A 71 10.31 13.74 -18.95
C GLY A 71 11.48 14.42 -19.68
N GLN A 72 11.39 15.74 -19.82
CA GLN A 72 12.40 16.51 -20.55
C GLN A 72 13.53 17.01 -19.64
N HIS A 73 13.29 17.12 -18.34
CA HIS A 73 14.27 17.66 -17.40
C HIS A 73 15.15 16.57 -16.79
N VAL A 74 16.45 16.85 -16.75
CA VAL A 74 17.43 16.06 -15.98
C VAL A 74 17.31 16.45 -14.51
N VAL A 75 17.06 15.46 -13.65
CA VAL A 75 16.88 15.65 -12.20
C VAL A 75 18.10 15.24 -11.39
N ALA A 76 18.93 14.35 -11.94
CA ALA A 76 20.15 13.90 -11.30
C ALA A 76 21.14 13.39 -12.36
N THR A 77 22.36 13.10 -11.92
CA THR A 77 23.38 12.41 -12.70
C THR A 77 23.82 11.21 -11.87
N ASP A 78 23.94 10.04 -12.48
CA ASP A 78 24.36 8.83 -11.77
C ASP A 78 25.89 8.76 -11.56
N GLU A 79 26.36 7.63 -11.03
CA GLU A 79 27.77 7.40 -10.69
C GLU A 79 28.68 7.34 -11.93
N GLU A 80 28.12 7.05 -13.11
CA GLU A 80 28.84 6.95 -14.38
C GLU A 80 28.80 8.27 -15.17
N GLY A 81 28.01 9.25 -14.71
CA GLY A 81 27.87 10.56 -15.36
C GLY A 81 26.66 10.65 -16.29
N ASP A 82 25.80 9.63 -16.33
CA ASP A 82 24.64 9.59 -17.20
C ASP A 82 23.47 10.40 -16.61
N PRO A 83 22.74 11.18 -17.44
CA PRO A 83 21.62 11.99 -16.97
C PRO A 83 20.42 11.13 -16.60
N LEU A 84 19.96 11.28 -15.36
CA LEU A 84 18.68 10.74 -14.89
C LEU A 84 17.58 11.78 -15.10
N TYR A 85 16.57 11.39 -15.87
CA TYR A 85 15.44 12.26 -16.21
C TYR A 85 14.29 12.08 -15.22
N GLU A 86 13.51 13.15 -15.02
CA GLU A 86 12.29 13.09 -14.24
C GLU A 86 11.33 12.00 -14.75
N ASP A 87 10.58 11.41 -13.82
CA ASP A 87 9.40 10.62 -14.16
C ASP A 87 8.19 11.58 -14.27
N ILE A 88 7.55 11.61 -15.43
CA ILE A 88 6.27 12.30 -15.66
C ILE A 88 5.09 11.33 -15.77
N GLY A 89 5.30 10.07 -15.39
CA GLY A 89 4.31 9.01 -15.38
C GLY A 89 3.31 9.08 -14.22
N PRO A 90 2.51 8.02 -14.01
CA PRO A 90 1.50 7.99 -12.95
C PRO A 90 2.07 7.87 -11.54
N THR A 91 3.27 7.30 -11.37
CA THR A 91 3.95 7.12 -10.08
C THR A 91 4.08 8.41 -9.25
N PRO A 92 4.71 9.50 -9.75
CA PRO A 92 4.84 10.74 -8.97
C PRO A 92 3.49 11.33 -8.58
N ARG A 93 2.48 11.21 -9.45
CA ARG A 93 1.12 11.69 -9.17
C ARG A 93 0.46 10.88 -8.05
N PHE A 94 0.56 9.55 -8.11
CA PHE A 94 0.02 8.67 -7.07
C PHE A 94 0.68 8.96 -5.71
N LEU A 95 2.01 9.05 -5.67
CA LEU A 95 2.77 9.37 -4.46
C LEU A 95 2.40 10.72 -3.87
N ALA A 96 2.25 11.76 -4.69
CA ALA A 96 1.84 13.08 -4.24
C ALA A 96 0.45 13.07 -3.59
N LEU A 97 -0.53 12.43 -4.25
CA LEU A 97 -1.89 12.29 -3.72
C LEU A 97 -1.93 11.47 -2.43
N SER A 98 -1.21 10.34 -2.37
CA SER A 98 -1.13 9.49 -1.17
C SER A 98 -0.57 10.26 0.03
N ARG A 99 0.50 11.06 -0.16
CA ARG A 99 1.06 11.92 0.90
C ARG A 99 0.08 12.99 1.35
N GLN A 100 -0.62 13.64 0.41
CA GLN A 100 -1.64 14.63 0.72
C GLN A 100 -2.76 14.03 1.57
N HIS A 101 -3.30 12.87 1.18
CA HIS A 101 -4.33 12.19 1.93
C HIS A 101 -3.86 11.74 3.31
N LEU A 102 -2.63 11.23 3.42
CA LEU A 102 -2.04 10.85 4.71
C LEU A 102 -1.95 12.04 5.67
N HIS A 103 -1.49 13.20 5.18
CA HIS A 103 -1.41 14.42 5.99
C HIS A 103 -2.78 14.93 6.45
N LEU A 104 -3.79 14.86 5.57
CA LEU A 104 -5.16 15.23 5.91
C LEU A 104 -5.74 14.30 6.99
N MET A 105 -5.50 12.99 6.87
CA MET A 105 -6.00 12.00 7.83
C MET A 105 -5.30 12.09 9.19
N SER A 106 -3.98 12.32 9.21
CA SER A 106 -3.23 12.49 10.46
C SER A 106 -3.64 13.78 11.19
N SER A 107 -3.82 14.87 10.45
CA SER A 107 -4.27 16.16 11.01
C SER A 107 -5.72 16.13 11.53
N GLN A 108 -6.58 15.27 10.97
CA GLN A 108 -7.93 15.04 11.50
C GLN A 108 -7.94 14.12 12.73
N ALA A 109 -6.95 13.24 12.87
CA ALA A 109 -6.82 12.39 14.05
C ALA A 109 -6.45 13.19 15.31
N ASP A 110 -5.71 14.29 15.17
CA ASP A 110 -5.23 15.15 16.26
C ASP A 110 -6.23 16.23 16.71
N LYS A 111 -7.37 16.42 16.02
CA LYS A 111 -8.40 17.37 16.48
C LYS A 111 -9.23 16.75 17.61
N PRO A 112 -9.31 17.38 18.81
CA PRO A 112 -10.18 16.90 19.88
C PRO A 112 -11.63 16.97 19.42
N LYS A 113 -12.40 15.90 19.68
CA LYS A 113 -13.86 15.95 19.58
C LYS A 113 -14.37 16.93 20.62
N HIS A 114 -14.87 18.09 20.19
CA HIS A 114 -15.68 18.98 21.02
C HIS A 114 -17.07 18.40 21.23
#